data_AF-A0A523VVX9-F1
#
_entry.id   AF-A0A523VVX9-F1
#
_cell.length_a   1.000
_cell.length_b   1.000
_cell.length_c   1.000
_cell.angle_alpha   90.00
_cell.angle_beta   90.00
_cell.angle_gamma   90.00
#
_symmetry.space_group_name_H-M   'P 1'
#
loop_
_entity.id
_entity.type
_entity.pdbx_description
1 polymer ?
#
loop_
_entity_poly.entity_id
_entity_poly.type
_entity_poly.pdbx_seq_one_letter_code
_entity_poly.pdbx_strand_id
1 'polypeptide(L)'
;MHLKDKIGIHLDQIKQLKGVENAVLTQRDGNPIQSTGVWFSKDEIFNVSSATSAIFNVGIHLHPKDLKYILIEGKKAKILIAPLNSPLHTSLNKILEMQGILDSNHEFFIAITAQPNINLGGIFLQTNECLKKIKTTLITSGESFKPPLIQFNNQKIQNIIEGFNIKETEDFDLRVSSFSLSFSEAISLELRKVLKNISITIPDLNYAFITIEGGFIASKILKNTDIDSDKLDKISAMSYSLFQTANRCAWLLKKMKADRILLDCQNSFQFIDGLGKAIFSTEIGKLRQKLGLIRLILPQFSKKIDSLVKEASEIQDHRSFDIKRMLGELVIK
;
A
#
# COMPACT_ATOMS: atom_id res chain seq x y z
N MET A 1 -35.06 3.49 8.87
CA MET A 1 -33.73 2.93 9.23
C MET A 1 -32.68 3.75 8.50
N HIS A 2 -31.77 4.41 9.23
CA HIS A 2 -30.78 5.30 8.63
C HIS A 2 -29.79 4.51 7.75
N LEU A 3 -29.25 5.16 6.72
CA LEU A 3 -28.28 4.56 5.79
C LEU A 3 -27.09 3.91 6.53
N LYS A 4 -26.56 4.60 7.54
CA LYS A 4 -25.47 4.11 8.39
C LYS A 4 -25.81 2.83 9.15
N ASP A 5 -27.06 2.68 9.58
CA ASP A 5 -27.52 1.46 10.27
C ASP A 5 -27.55 0.29 9.29
N LYS A 6 -28.03 0.51 8.06
CA LYS A 6 -28.10 -0.54 7.02
C LYS A 6 -26.71 -1.01 6.61
N ILE A 7 -25.78 -0.08 6.44
CA ILE A 7 -24.37 -0.38 6.19
C ILE A 7 -23.75 -1.10 7.39
N GLY A 8 -24.09 -0.67 8.62
CA GLY A 8 -23.63 -1.29 9.87
C GLY A 8 -23.96 -2.78 9.94
N ILE A 9 -25.20 -3.18 9.60
CA ILE A 9 -25.60 -4.59 9.57
C ILE A 9 -24.69 -5.42 8.65
N HIS A 10 -24.38 -4.91 7.45
CA HIS A 10 -23.53 -5.63 6.51
C HIS A 10 -22.07 -5.69 6.96
N LEU A 11 -21.56 -4.64 7.61
CA LEU A 11 -20.24 -4.66 8.20
C LEU A 11 -20.17 -5.64 9.38
N ASP A 12 -21.22 -5.72 10.20
CA ASP A 12 -21.29 -6.70 11.30
C ASP A 12 -21.30 -8.14 10.79
N GLN A 13 -21.94 -8.42 9.66
CA GLN A 13 -21.86 -9.72 8.98
C GLN A 13 -20.42 -10.06 8.58
N ILE A 14 -19.66 -9.08 8.07
CA ILE A 14 -18.23 -9.26 7.75
C ILE A 14 -17.42 -9.55 9.01
N LYS A 15 -17.70 -8.85 10.11
CA LYS A 15 -17.01 -9.03 11.40
C LYS A 15 -17.32 -10.35 12.10
N GLN A 16 -18.47 -10.98 11.78
CA GLN A 16 -18.79 -12.33 12.27
C GLN A 16 -17.98 -13.44 11.58
N LEU A 17 -17.30 -13.15 10.48
CA LEU A 17 -16.42 -14.13 9.83
C LEU A 17 -15.25 -14.49 10.75
N LYS A 18 -14.90 -15.78 10.79
CA LYS A 18 -13.88 -16.31 11.69
C LYS A 18 -12.54 -15.58 11.51
N GLY A 19 -12.08 -14.95 12.58
CA GLY A 19 -10.78 -14.27 12.65
C GLY A 19 -10.74 -12.88 12.03
N VAL A 20 -11.87 -12.34 11.56
CA VAL A 20 -12.01 -10.90 11.29
C VAL A 20 -12.13 -10.17 12.62
N GLU A 21 -11.36 -9.10 12.77
CA GLU A 21 -11.35 -8.30 13.99
C GLU A 21 -12.12 -6.99 13.81
N ASN A 22 -11.85 -6.29 12.70
CA ASN A 22 -12.43 -4.98 12.40
C ASN A 22 -12.74 -4.87 10.89
N ALA A 23 -13.78 -4.10 10.55
CA ALA A 23 -14.08 -3.68 9.19
C ALA A 23 -14.43 -2.19 9.17
N VAL A 24 -13.82 -1.43 8.25
CA VAL A 24 -14.02 0.01 8.08
C VAL A 24 -14.36 0.30 6.63
N LEU A 25 -15.45 1.01 6.41
CA LEU A 25 -15.85 1.56 5.12
C LEU A 25 -15.43 3.02 5.03
N THR A 26 -14.63 3.36 4.03
CA THR A 26 -14.08 4.70 3.79
C THR A 26 -14.37 5.19 2.38
N GLN A 27 -14.40 6.51 2.22
CA GLN A 27 -14.44 7.20 0.94
C GLN A 27 -13.03 7.36 0.36
N ARG A 28 -12.95 7.64 -0.94
CA ARG A 28 -11.69 7.84 -1.67
C ARG A 28 -10.80 8.95 -1.11
N ASP A 29 -11.40 9.95 -0.48
CA ASP A 29 -10.71 11.07 0.18
C ASP A 29 -10.20 10.73 1.59
N GLY A 30 -10.52 9.55 2.11
CA GLY A 30 -10.09 9.09 3.44
C GLY A 30 -11.12 9.32 4.54
N ASN A 31 -12.33 9.81 4.22
CA ASN A 31 -13.37 10.02 5.21
C ASN A 31 -14.07 8.71 5.60
N PRO A 32 -14.22 8.43 6.91
CA PRO A 32 -14.93 7.24 7.37
C PRO A 32 -16.44 7.36 7.19
N ILE A 33 -17.06 6.31 6.63
CA ILE A 33 -18.52 6.22 6.49
C ILE A 33 -19.11 5.46 7.68
N GLN A 34 -18.59 4.25 7.92
CA GLN A 34 -19.05 3.37 8.98
C GLN A 34 -17.96 2.34 9.32
N SER A 35 -17.95 1.86 10.56
CA SER A 35 -17.01 0.84 11.03
C SER A 35 -17.65 -0.11 12.03
N THR A 36 -17.11 -1.32 12.14
CA THR A 36 -17.42 -2.28 13.21
C THR A 36 -16.13 -2.97 13.68
N GLY A 37 -16.09 -3.40 14.94
CA GLY A 37 -14.93 -4.07 15.50
C GLY A 37 -14.73 -3.87 16.98
N VAL A 38 -13.62 -4.40 17.50
CA VAL A 38 -13.31 -4.41 18.94
C VAL A 38 -12.62 -3.11 19.40
N TRP A 39 -12.12 -2.31 18.45
CA TRP A 39 -11.38 -1.09 18.74
C TRP A 39 -11.64 -0.09 17.62
N PHE A 40 -12.00 1.15 17.93
CA PHE A 40 -11.37 2.37 17.42
C PHE A 40 -11.99 3.61 18.10
N SER A 41 -11.14 4.45 18.69
CA SER A 41 -11.48 5.87 18.91
C SER A 41 -11.77 6.57 17.57
N LYS A 42 -12.50 7.69 17.57
CA LYS A 42 -12.81 8.43 16.34
C LYS A 42 -11.56 8.77 15.52
N ASP A 43 -10.46 9.11 16.19
CA ASP A 43 -9.19 9.46 15.56
C ASP A 43 -8.51 8.24 14.91
N GLU A 44 -8.61 7.05 15.51
CA GLU A 44 -8.09 5.83 14.89
C GLU A 44 -8.90 5.45 13.65
N ILE A 45 -10.24 5.56 13.68
CA ILE A 45 -11.08 5.30 12.51
C ILE A 45 -10.67 6.22 11.36
N PHE A 46 -10.48 7.51 11.64
CA PHE A 46 -10.07 8.49 10.63
C PHE A 46 -8.68 8.16 10.06
N ASN A 47 -7.70 7.87 10.91
CA ASN A 47 -6.35 7.53 10.49
C ASN A 47 -6.30 6.28 9.61
N VAL A 48 -7.05 5.24 9.97
CA VAL A 48 -7.16 4.01 9.18
C VAL A 48 -7.81 4.31 7.83
N SER A 49 -8.90 5.07 7.83
CA SER A 49 -9.63 5.45 6.62
C SER A 49 -8.75 6.25 5.66
N SER A 50 -8.03 7.26 6.17
CA SER A 50 -7.07 8.06 5.41
C SER A 50 -5.94 7.20 4.83
N ALA A 51 -5.33 6.32 5.64
CA ALA A 51 -4.26 5.46 5.18
C ALA A 51 -4.75 4.44 4.14
N THR A 52 -5.92 3.83 4.35
CA THR A 52 -6.56 2.91 3.41
C THR A 52 -6.76 3.57 2.05
N SER A 53 -7.30 4.79 2.04
CA SER A 53 -7.54 5.53 0.80
C SER A 53 -6.23 5.93 0.12
N ALA A 54 -5.22 6.37 0.87
CA ALA A 54 -3.89 6.65 0.32
C ALA A 54 -3.25 5.41 -0.33
N ILE A 55 -3.25 4.27 0.36
CA ILE A 55 -2.68 3.01 -0.15
C ILE A 55 -3.39 2.57 -1.43
N PHE A 56 -4.73 2.60 -1.43
CA PHE A 56 -5.50 2.15 -2.58
C PHE A 56 -5.37 3.10 -3.77
N ASN A 57 -5.34 4.42 -3.56
CA ASN A 57 -5.11 5.39 -4.63
C ASN A 57 -3.73 5.20 -5.28
N VAL A 58 -2.66 4.96 -4.50
CA VAL A 58 -1.35 4.63 -5.08
C VAL A 58 -1.40 3.30 -5.84
N GLY A 59 -2.14 2.31 -5.32
CA GLY A 59 -2.39 1.05 -6.03
C GLY A 59 -3.07 1.25 -7.38
N ILE A 60 -4.07 2.13 -7.47
CA ILE A 60 -4.72 2.50 -8.74
C ILE A 60 -3.71 3.19 -9.67
N HIS A 61 -2.83 4.05 -9.17
CA HIS A 61 -1.80 4.64 -10.03
C HIS A 61 -0.80 3.61 -10.58
N LEU A 62 -0.45 2.60 -9.78
CA LEU A 62 0.37 1.47 -10.22
C LEU A 62 -0.36 0.59 -11.25
N HIS A 63 -1.65 0.31 -11.03
CA HIS A 63 -2.48 -0.57 -11.85
C HIS A 63 -3.85 0.05 -12.17
N PRO A 64 -3.93 1.04 -13.09
CA PRO A 64 -5.12 1.88 -13.26
C PRO A 64 -6.39 1.17 -13.69
N LYS A 65 -6.26 0.07 -14.43
CA LYS A 65 -7.40 -0.64 -15.03
C LYS A 65 -7.63 -2.02 -14.43
N ASP A 66 -6.66 -2.55 -13.67
CA ASP A 66 -6.59 -3.97 -13.38
C ASP A 66 -6.61 -4.28 -11.88
N LEU A 67 -6.43 -3.30 -10.98
CA LEU A 67 -6.37 -3.55 -9.53
C LEU A 67 -7.73 -4.04 -8.99
N LYS A 68 -7.72 -5.22 -8.35
CA LYS A 68 -8.90 -5.79 -7.68
C LYS A 68 -8.90 -5.52 -6.19
N TYR A 69 -7.81 -5.83 -5.49
CA TYR A 69 -7.66 -5.61 -4.06
C TYR A 69 -6.18 -5.63 -3.66
N ILE A 70 -5.89 -5.15 -2.46
CA ILE A 70 -4.56 -5.11 -1.86
C ILE A 70 -4.60 -5.92 -0.55
N LEU A 71 -3.64 -6.83 -0.38
CA LEU A 71 -3.41 -7.56 0.86
C LEU A 71 -2.11 -7.08 1.50
N ILE A 72 -2.16 -6.72 2.77
CA ILE A 72 -1.00 -6.36 3.57
C ILE A 72 -0.85 -7.43 4.65
N GLU A 73 0.30 -8.07 4.70
CA GLU A 73 0.63 -9.12 5.66
C GLU A 73 1.67 -8.62 6.66
N GLY A 74 1.42 -8.84 7.94
CA GLY A 74 2.38 -8.62 9.02
C GLY A 74 2.28 -9.70 10.09
N LYS A 75 3.24 -9.71 11.01
CA LYS A 75 3.34 -10.73 12.07
C LYS A 75 2.11 -10.83 12.99
N LYS A 76 1.46 -9.70 13.28
CA LYS A 76 0.35 -9.62 14.26
C LYS A 76 -1.02 -9.63 13.62
N ALA A 77 -1.15 -9.22 12.36
CA ALA A 77 -2.42 -9.11 11.66
C ALA A 77 -2.21 -9.08 10.16
N LYS A 78 -3.31 -9.24 9.43
CA LYS A 78 -3.40 -9.06 8.00
C LYS A 78 -4.49 -8.04 7.69
N ILE A 79 -4.29 -7.22 6.68
CA ILE A 79 -5.22 -6.16 6.27
C ILE A 79 -5.57 -6.39 4.81
N LEU A 80 -6.86 -6.48 4.51
CA LEU A 80 -7.42 -6.52 3.16
C LEU A 80 -8.00 -5.15 2.86
N ILE A 81 -7.59 -4.55 1.74
CA ILE A 81 -8.19 -3.33 1.20
C ILE A 81 -8.80 -3.67 -0.15
N ALA A 82 -10.10 -3.44 -0.30
CA ALA A 82 -10.79 -3.68 -1.56
C ALA A 82 -11.74 -2.53 -1.89
N PRO A 83 -11.93 -2.22 -3.18
CA PRO A 83 -12.90 -1.24 -3.61
C PRO A 83 -14.29 -1.90 -3.74
N LEU A 84 -15.35 -1.09 -3.66
CA LEU A 84 -16.71 -1.55 -3.91
C LEU A 84 -16.98 -1.65 -5.43
N ASN A 85 -16.28 -2.55 -6.11
CA ASN A 85 -16.23 -2.59 -7.60
C ASN A 85 -17.03 -3.70 -8.24
N SER A 86 -17.71 -4.52 -7.45
CA SER A 86 -18.56 -5.56 -8.01
C SER A 86 -19.63 -4.90 -8.89
N PRO A 87 -19.82 -5.37 -10.14
CA PRO A 87 -20.89 -4.88 -10.97
C PRO A 87 -22.20 -5.17 -10.24
N LEU A 88 -22.98 -4.11 -10.07
CA LEU A 88 -24.37 -4.25 -9.68
C LEU A 88 -25.12 -4.73 -10.91
N HIS A 89 -26.25 -5.40 -10.73
CA HIS A 89 -27.07 -5.92 -11.81
C HIS A 89 -27.15 -4.97 -13.03
N THR A 90 -27.28 -5.53 -14.23
CA THR A 90 -27.46 -4.79 -15.49
C THR A 90 -28.54 -3.69 -15.41
N SER A 91 -29.57 -3.88 -14.60
CA SER A 91 -30.62 -2.88 -14.32
C SER A 91 -30.17 -1.72 -13.43
N LEU A 92 -29.31 -1.96 -12.43
CA LEU A 92 -28.74 -0.92 -11.56
C LEU A 92 -27.64 -0.13 -12.28
N ASN A 93 -26.87 -0.78 -13.16
CA ASN A 93 -25.91 -0.07 -14.02
C ASN A 93 -26.61 0.92 -14.96
N LYS A 94 -27.80 0.59 -15.48
CA LYS A 94 -28.62 1.55 -16.25
C LYS A 94 -29.09 2.74 -15.42
N ILE A 95 -29.43 2.54 -14.14
CA ILE A 95 -29.81 3.64 -13.23
C ILE A 95 -28.59 4.55 -12.97
N LEU A 96 -27.40 3.96 -12.77
CA LEU A 96 -26.14 4.69 -12.62
C LEU A 96 -25.76 5.47 -13.89
N GLU A 97 -25.93 4.87 -15.07
CA GLU A 97 -25.77 5.51 -16.37
C GLU A 97 -26.71 6.71 -16.54
N MET A 98 -27.99 6.56 -16.17
CA MET A 98 -28.98 7.65 -16.22
C MET A 98 -28.71 8.77 -15.21
N GLN A 99 -27.97 8.49 -14.12
CA GLN A 99 -27.55 9.48 -13.12
C GLN A 99 -26.18 10.14 -13.44
N GLY A 100 -25.54 9.76 -14.55
CA GLY A 100 -24.21 10.29 -14.94
C GLY A 100 -23.06 9.77 -14.08
N ILE A 101 -23.28 8.72 -13.29
CA ILE A 101 -22.29 8.11 -12.39
C ILE A 101 -21.61 6.96 -13.15
N LEU A 102 -20.89 7.29 -14.21
CA LEU A 102 -20.23 6.30 -15.09
C LEU A 102 -18.78 5.98 -14.71
N ASP A 103 -18.12 6.83 -13.93
CA ASP A 103 -16.66 6.76 -13.70
C ASP A 103 -16.23 6.47 -12.25
N SER A 104 -17.17 6.16 -11.36
CA SER A 104 -16.92 6.08 -9.91
C SER A 104 -16.53 4.70 -9.39
N ASN A 105 -15.92 3.85 -10.21
CA ASN A 105 -15.46 2.53 -9.78
C ASN A 105 -14.37 2.59 -8.69
N HIS A 106 -14.07 3.71 -8.04
CA HIS A 106 -13.11 3.76 -6.93
C HIS A 106 -13.49 4.79 -5.85
N GLU A 107 -14.78 5.06 -5.64
CA GLU A 107 -15.20 6.05 -4.64
C GLU A 107 -15.19 5.54 -3.21
N PHE A 108 -15.36 4.24 -3.02
CA PHE A 108 -15.52 3.62 -1.72
C PHE A 108 -14.60 2.42 -1.56
N PHE A 109 -13.90 2.37 -0.44
CA PHE A 109 -12.99 1.28 -0.09
C PHE A 109 -13.40 0.65 1.23
N ILE A 110 -13.25 -0.66 1.33
CA ILE A 110 -13.35 -1.39 2.60
C ILE A 110 -11.96 -1.82 3.04
N ALA A 111 -11.65 -1.59 4.32
CA ALA A 111 -10.50 -2.15 5.00
C ALA A 111 -10.98 -3.19 6.01
N ILE A 112 -10.49 -4.43 5.89
CA ILE A 112 -10.78 -5.53 6.82
C ILE A 112 -9.48 -5.94 7.49
N THR A 113 -9.45 -5.88 8.82
CA THR A 113 -8.33 -6.37 9.63
C THR A 113 -8.66 -7.76 10.17
N ALA A 114 -7.76 -8.71 10.01
CA ALA A 114 -7.92 -10.09 10.45
C ALA A 114 -6.67 -10.60 11.16
N GLN A 115 -6.84 -11.68 11.92
CA GLN A 115 -5.75 -12.42 12.57
C GLN A 115 -4.74 -12.98 11.56
N PRO A 116 -3.47 -13.16 11.94
CA PRO A 116 -2.38 -13.47 11.01
C PRO A 116 -2.53 -14.84 10.34
N ASN A 117 -3.19 -15.80 11.01
CA ASN A 117 -3.38 -17.16 10.50
C ASN A 117 -4.53 -17.27 9.49
N ILE A 118 -5.26 -16.18 9.22
CA ILE A 118 -6.42 -16.20 8.34
C ILE A 118 -6.02 -16.03 6.88
N ASN A 119 -6.77 -16.69 5.99
CA ASN A 119 -6.68 -16.51 4.54
C ASN A 119 -7.54 -15.32 4.09
N LEU A 120 -6.92 -14.17 3.83
CA LEU A 120 -7.62 -12.97 3.39
C LEU A 120 -8.33 -13.15 2.03
N GLY A 121 -7.82 -13.99 1.13
CA GLY A 121 -8.50 -14.28 -0.14
C GLY A 121 -9.82 -15.03 0.09
N GLY A 122 -9.86 -15.92 1.09
CA GLY A 122 -11.08 -16.59 1.52
C GLY A 122 -12.09 -15.62 2.14
N ILE A 123 -11.62 -14.70 3.00
CA ILE A 123 -12.46 -13.62 3.53
C ILE A 123 -13.06 -12.80 2.38
N PHE A 124 -12.23 -12.34 1.43
CA PHE A 124 -12.70 -11.50 0.33
C PHE A 124 -13.86 -12.15 -0.44
N LEU A 125 -13.73 -13.45 -0.79
CA LEU A 125 -14.79 -14.20 -1.46
C LEU A 125 -16.07 -14.32 -0.63
N GLN A 126 -15.96 -14.59 0.67
CA GLN A 126 -17.11 -14.70 1.58
C GLN A 126 -17.80 -13.34 1.77
N THR A 127 -17.05 -12.25 1.72
CA THR A 127 -17.58 -10.89 1.92
C THR A 127 -18.23 -10.30 0.66
N ASN A 128 -18.02 -10.89 -0.53
CA ASN A 128 -18.44 -10.30 -1.81
C ASN A 128 -19.94 -9.95 -1.87
N GLU A 129 -20.81 -10.83 -1.35
CA GLU A 129 -22.25 -10.54 -1.28
C GLU A 129 -22.58 -9.39 -0.33
N CYS A 130 -21.87 -9.26 0.79
CA CYS A 130 -22.03 -8.12 1.70
C CYS A 130 -21.56 -6.82 1.03
N LEU A 131 -20.44 -6.85 0.30
CA LEU A 131 -19.91 -5.69 -0.42
C LEU A 131 -20.88 -5.21 -1.51
N LYS A 132 -21.51 -6.14 -2.25
CA LYS A 132 -22.57 -5.82 -3.22
C LYS A 132 -23.75 -5.13 -2.55
N LYS A 133 -24.23 -5.67 -1.42
CA LYS A 133 -25.36 -5.08 -0.68
C LYS A 133 -25.04 -3.69 -0.12
N ILE A 134 -23.83 -3.48 0.41
CA ILE A 134 -23.36 -2.17 0.86
C ILE A 134 -23.39 -1.17 -0.30
N LYS A 135 -22.85 -1.54 -1.46
CA LYS A 135 -22.84 -0.70 -2.67
C LYS A 135 -24.26 -0.38 -3.14
N THR A 136 -25.15 -1.37 -3.23
CA THR A 136 -26.57 -1.16 -3.57
C THR A 136 -27.23 -0.18 -2.61
N THR A 137 -26.94 -0.30 -1.31
CA THR A 137 -27.53 0.58 -0.29
C THR A 137 -27.04 2.02 -0.44
N LEU A 138 -25.75 2.22 -0.73
CA LEU A 138 -25.16 3.55 -0.97
C LEU A 138 -25.72 4.23 -2.22
N ILE A 139 -25.96 3.47 -3.29
CA ILE A 139 -26.48 4.02 -4.56
C ILE A 139 -27.97 4.30 -4.46
N THR A 140 -28.74 3.37 -3.90
CA THR A 140 -30.21 3.53 -3.79
C THR A 140 -30.62 4.59 -2.78
N SER A 141 -29.74 5.01 -1.86
CA SER A 141 -30.03 6.14 -0.97
C SER A 141 -30.10 7.49 -1.68
N GLY A 142 -29.52 7.67 -2.87
CA GLY A 142 -29.53 8.95 -3.59
C GLY A 142 -28.82 10.12 -2.88
N GLU A 143 -28.37 9.91 -1.64
CA GLU A 143 -27.48 10.83 -0.94
C GLU A 143 -26.14 10.83 -1.67
N SER A 144 -25.88 11.89 -2.45
CA SER A 144 -24.50 12.22 -2.79
C SER A 144 -23.79 12.40 -1.45
N PHE A 145 -22.96 11.44 -1.05
CA PHE A 145 -22.14 11.53 0.15
C PHE A 145 -21.00 12.53 -0.12
N LYS A 146 -21.36 13.77 -0.50
CA LYS A 146 -20.48 14.91 -0.39
C LYS A 146 -20.43 15.21 1.10
N PRO A 147 -19.28 15.04 1.76
CA PRO A 147 -19.19 15.38 3.17
C PRO A 147 -19.63 16.84 3.35
N PRO A 148 -20.21 17.20 4.51
CA PRO A 148 -20.23 18.61 4.87
C PRO A 148 -18.79 19.09 4.78
N LEU A 149 -18.53 20.12 3.98
CA LEU A 149 -17.25 20.84 4.02
C LEU A 149 -16.95 21.02 5.50
N ILE A 150 -15.84 20.46 5.98
CA ILE A 150 -15.41 20.64 7.37
C ILE A 150 -15.14 22.15 7.49
N GLN A 151 -16.14 22.90 7.93
CA GLN A 151 -15.96 24.30 8.30
C GLN A 151 -15.20 24.26 9.62
N PHE A 152 -13.88 24.26 9.50
CA PHE A 152 -13.02 24.60 10.61
C PHE A 152 -13.44 25.99 11.07
N ASN A 153 -13.70 26.18 12.37
CA ASN A 153 -13.89 27.53 12.88
C ASN A 153 -12.59 28.32 12.64
N ASN A 154 -12.68 29.64 12.56
CA ASN A 154 -11.51 30.49 12.30
C ASN A 154 -10.35 30.21 13.27
N GLN A 155 -10.65 29.78 14.49
CA GLN A 155 -9.68 29.40 15.52
C GLN A 155 -8.91 28.11 15.19
N LYS A 156 -9.58 27.07 14.69
CA LYS A 156 -8.97 25.83 14.21
C LYS A 156 -8.18 26.07 12.93
N ILE A 157 -8.68 26.93 12.04
CA ILE A 157 -7.94 27.33 10.84
C ILE A 157 -6.65 28.03 11.25
N GLN A 158 -6.71 28.98 12.18
CA GLN A 158 -5.52 29.65 12.70
C GLN A 158 -4.57 28.69 13.39
N ASN A 159 -5.04 27.76 14.24
CA ASN A 159 -4.17 26.77 14.86
C ASN A 159 -3.50 25.83 13.84
N ILE A 160 -4.20 25.48 12.76
CA ILE A 160 -3.66 24.67 11.67
C ILE A 160 -2.60 25.48 10.90
N ILE A 161 -2.89 26.74 10.56
CA ILE A 161 -1.96 27.65 9.88
C ILE A 161 -0.72 27.92 10.75
N GLU A 162 -0.90 28.15 12.05
CA GLU A 162 0.18 28.30 13.02
C GLU A 162 1.01 27.01 13.16
N GLY A 163 0.38 25.84 13.06
CA GLY A 163 1.07 24.54 13.02
C GLY A 163 1.86 24.30 11.73
N PHE A 164 1.48 24.94 10.62
CA PHE A 164 2.25 24.96 9.36
C PHE A 164 3.26 26.11 9.31
N ASN A 165 3.18 27.07 10.22
CA ASN A 165 4.15 28.14 10.34
C ASN A 165 5.43 27.50 10.87
N ILE A 166 6.36 27.29 9.93
CA ILE A 166 7.69 26.80 10.22
C ILE A 166 8.26 27.73 11.28
N LYS A 167 8.58 27.18 12.46
CA LYS A 167 9.37 27.90 13.45
C LYS A 167 10.77 28.12 12.85
N GLU A 168 10.92 29.16 12.04
CA GLU A 168 12.18 29.55 11.39
C GLU A 168 13.27 29.99 12.40
N THR A 169 13.01 29.88 13.71
CA THR A 169 13.86 30.41 14.79
C THR A 169 14.33 29.35 15.79
N GLU A 170 13.98 28.08 15.62
CA GLU A 170 14.63 27.00 16.38
C GLU A 170 15.78 26.46 15.52
N ASP A 171 17.02 26.76 15.91
CA ASP A 171 18.22 26.06 15.45
C ASP A 171 18.08 24.59 15.87
N PHE A 172 17.33 23.83 15.08
CA PHE A 172 17.35 22.39 15.18
C PHE A 172 18.75 21.96 14.79
N ASP A 173 19.47 21.37 15.74
CA ASP A 173 20.65 20.56 15.48
C ASP A 173 20.17 19.30 14.72
N LEU A 174 19.74 19.51 13.46
CA LEU A 174 19.32 18.49 12.52
C LEU A 174 20.58 17.70 12.20
N ARG A 175 20.80 16.65 12.99
CA ARG A 175 21.67 15.54 12.59
C ARG A 175 21.00 14.86 11.40
N VAL A 176 21.20 15.44 10.21
CA VAL A 176 20.84 14.82 8.94
C VAL A 176 21.79 13.64 8.77
N SER A 177 21.36 12.46 9.23
CA SER A 177 22.05 11.23 8.86
C SER A 177 21.74 10.96 7.40
N SER A 178 22.65 11.31 6.50
CA SER A 178 22.57 10.86 5.11
C SER A 178 22.61 9.33 5.12
N PHE A 179 21.47 8.68 4.95
CA PHE A 179 21.44 7.23 4.76
C PHE A 179 21.82 6.94 3.31
N SER A 180 23.12 6.78 3.05
CA SER A 180 23.64 6.42 1.73
C SER A 180 23.85 4.91 1.64
N LEU A 181 22.80 4.12 1.38
CA LEU A 181 23.01 2.68 1.16
C LEU A 181 23.86 2.49 -0.11
N SER A 182 25.15 2.22 0.07
CA SER A 182 26.10 1.96 -1.02
C SER A 182 26.27 0.46 -1.19
N PHE A 183 25.94 -0.06 -2.37
CA PHE A 183 26.25 -1.44 -2.71
C PHE A 183 27.67 -1.53 -3.26
N SER A 184 28.47 -2.45 -2.71
CA SER A 184 29.74 -2.82 -3.34
C SER A 184 29.47 -3.52 -4.68
N GLU A 185 30.46 -3.51 -5.58
CA GLU A 185 30.34 -4.19 -6.87
C GLU A 185 30.00 -5.68 -6.71
N ALA A 186 30.61 -6.35 -5.72
CA ALA A 186 30.35 -7.73 -5.38
C ALA A 186 28.87 -7.97 -5.00
N ILE A 187 28.31 -7.13 -4.12
CA ILE A 187 26.90 -7.25 -3.72
C ILE A 187 25.98 -6.95 -4.89
N SER A 188 26.27 -5.92 -5.70
CA SER A 188 25.47 -5.62 -6.90
C SER A 188 25.48 -6.76 -7.92
N LEU A 189 26.60 -7.48 -8.07
CA LEU A 189 26.68 -8.68 -8.90
C LEU A 189 25.84 -9.83 -8.33
N GLU A 190 25.93 -10.09 -7.03
CA GLU A 190 25.12 -11.13 -6.37
C GLU A 190 23.62 -10.81 -6.43
N LEU A 191 23.21 -9.57 -6.18
CA LEU A 191 21.82 -9.14 -6.33
C LEU A 191 21.31 -9.39 -7.75
N ARG A 192 22.11 -9.06 -8.78
CA ARG A 192 21.76 -9.34 -10.18
C ARG A 192 21.64 -10.85 -10.45
N LYS A 193 22.54 -11.69 -9.91
CA LYS A 193 22.44 -13.15 -10.03
C LYS A 193 21.15 -13.67 -9.41
N VAL A 194 20.78 -13.16 -8.22
CA VAL A 194 19.52 -13.54 -7.55
C VAL A 194 18.32 -13.17 -8.40
N LEU A 195 18.23 -11.93 -8.90
CA LEU A 195 17.13 -11.50 -9.78
C LEU A 195 17.07 -12.32 -11.08
N LYS A 196 18.23 -12.68 -11.65
CA LYS A 196 18.30 -13.56 -12.83
C LYS A 196 17.74 -14.95 -12.53
N ASN A 197 18.06 -15.52 -11.38
CA ASN A 197 17.50 -16.79 -10.95
C ASN A 197 15.98 -16.71 -10.79
N ILE A 198 15.46 -15.62 -10.21
CA ILE A 198 14.00 -15.39 -10.13
C ILE A 198 13.37 -15.40 -11.52
N SER A 199 13.96 -14.70 -12.48
CA SER A 199 13.47 -14.65 -13.87
C SER A 199 13.46 -16.00 -14.60
N ILE A 200 14.35 -16.91 -14.20
CA ILE A 200 14.41 -18.29 -14.73
C ILE A 200 13.36 -19.15 -14.03
N THR A 201 13.25 -19.05 -12.70
CA THR A 201 12.32 -19.85 -11.89
C THR A 201 10.85 -19.45 -12.08
N ILE A 202 10.57 -18.18 -12.38
CA ILE A 202 9.22 -17.63 -12.58
C ILE A 202 9.05 -17.30 -14.07
N PRO A 203 8.39 -18.18 -14.85
CA PRO A 203 8.25 -18.02 -16.30
C PRO A 203 7.52 -16.74 -16.71
N ASP A 204 6.48 -16.35 -15.97
CA ASP A 204 5.63 -15.19 -16.26
C ASP A 204 6.05 -13.93 -15.50
N LEU A 205 7.32 -13.83 -15.12
CA LEU A 205 7.85 -12.60 -14.55
C LEU A 205 7.76 -11.46 -15.57
N ASN A 206 7.13 -10.33 -15.21
CA ASN A 206 7.17 -9.10 -16.00
C ASN A 206 8.45 -8.33 -15.68
N TYR A 207 8.65 -8.04 -14.39
CA TYR A 207 9.85 -7.42 -13.83
C TYR A 207 10.06 -7.81 -12.37
N ALA A 208 11.29 -7.63 -11.92
CA ALA A 208 11.63 -7.63 -10.51
C ALA A 208 12.71 -6.59 -10.25
N PHE A 209 12.60 -5.87 -9.13
CA PHE A 209 13.57 -4.87 -8.74
C PHE A 209 13.70 -4.77 -7.23
N ILE A 210 14.84 -4.24 -6.81
CA ILE A 210 15.15 -3.93 -5.42
C ILE A 210 15.28 -2.42 -5.34
N THR A 211 14.55 -1.82 -4.42
CA THR A 211 14.46 -0.38 -4.26
C THR A 211 14.88 0.01 -2.86
N ILE A 212 15.71 1.05 -2.76
CA ILE A 212 16.20 1.58 -1.49
C ILE A 212 15.38 2.81 -1.07
N GLU A 213 15.78 3.40 0.05
CA GLU A 213 15.15 4.60 0.60
C GLU A 213 15.04 5.72 -0.44
N GLY A 214 13.85 6.32 -0.55
CA GLY A 214 13.54 7.36 -1.55
C GLY A 214 13.03 6.82 -2.89
N GLY A 215 12.96 5.52 -3.11
CA GLY A 215 12.41 4.95 -4.35
C GLY A 215 13.44 4.65 -5.44
N PHE A 216 14.74 4.76 -5.14
CA PHE A 216 15.82 4.49 -6.09
C PHE A 216 16.05 2.99 -6.30
N ILE A 217 16.19 2.58 -7.56
CA ILE A 217 16.45 1.17 -7.91
C ILE A 217 17.92 0.84 -7.69
N ALA A 218 18.17 -0.16 -6.85
CA ALA A 218 19.50 -0.74 -6.63
C ALA A 218 19.85 -1.81 -7.66
N SER A 219 18.88 -2.64 -8.04
CA SER A 219 19.05 -3.70 -9.03
C SER A 219 17.70 -4.04 -9.64
N LYS A 220 17.69 -4.37 -10.93
CA LYS A 220 16.47 -4.68 -11.69
C LYS A 220 16.69 -5.78 -12.71
N ILE A 221 15.61 -6.48 -13.03
CA ILE A 221 15.49 -7.35 -14.19
C ILE A 221 14.14 -7.07 -14.88
N LEU A 222 14.19 -6.93 -16.20
CA LEU A 222 13.05 -6.68 -17.07
C LEU A 222 12.97 -7.86 -18.04
N LYS A 223 11.81 -8.53 -18.07
CA LYS A 223 11.57 -9.64 -19.00
C LYS A 223 10.54 -9.26 -20.06
N ASN A 224 9.61 -8.35 -19.71
CA ASN A 224 8.71 -7.74 -20.67
C ASN A 224 9.37 -6.51 -21.34
N THR A 225 9.28 -6.42 -22.67
CA THR A 225 9.84 -5.34 -23.49
C THR A 225 9.02 -4.05 -23.45
N ASP A 226 7.78 -4.11 -22.97
CA ASP A 226 6.83 -2.97 -22.98
C ASP A 226 7.06 -1.94 -21.85
N ILE A 227 8.10 -2.13 -21.02
CA ILE A 227 8.41 -1.27 -19.89
C ILE A 227 9.80 -0.66 -20.11
N ASP A 228 9.83 0.65 -20.36
CA ASP A 228 11.05 1.43 -20.40
C ASP A 228 11.63 1.69 -18.99
N SER A 229 12.83 2.24 -18.94
CA SER A 229 13.50 2.52 -17.65
C SER A 229 12.74 3.57 -16.84
N ASP A 230 12.24 4.62 -17.47
CA ASP A 230 11.59 5.75 -16.79
C ASP A 230 10.28 5.32 -16.11
N LYS A 231 9.50 4.48 -16.77
CA LYS A 231 8.29 3.87 -16.22
C LYS A 231 8.63 2.97 -15.04
N LEU A 232 9.71 2.19 -15.13
CA LEU A 232 10.13 1.35 -14.02
C LEU A 232 10.57 2.18 -12.80
N ASP A 233 11.25 3.30 -13.00
CA ASP A 233 11.66 4.20 -11.90
C ASP A 233 10.43 4.81 -11.22
N LYS A 234 9.42 5.20 -11.99
CA LYS A 234 8.11 5.63 -11.45
C LYS A 234 7.42 4.52 -10.65
N ILE A 235 7.37 3.30 -11.19
CA ILE A 235 6.81 2.13 -10.49
C ILE A 235 7.56 1.85 -9.20
N SER A 236 8.89 1.96 -9.22
CA SER A 236 9.76 1.78 -8.05
C SER A 236 9.43 2.79 -6.94
N ALA A 237 9.39 4.08 -7.28
CA ALA A 237 9.05 5.14 -6.34
C ALA A 237 7.64 4.97 -5.75
N MET A 238 6.65 4.64 -6.60
CA MET A 238 5.27 4.39 -6.15
C MET A 238 5.16 3.14 -5.27
N SER A 239 5.84 2.05 -5.62
CA SER A 239 5.86 0.82 -4.83
C SER A 239 6.47 1.05 -3.45
N TYR A 240 7.54 1.85 -3.37
CA TYR A 240 8.16 2.26 -2.12
C TYR A 240 7.22 3.11 -1.26
N SER A 241 6.58 4.12 -1.87
CA SER A 241 5.61 4.99 -1.19
C SER A 241 4.40 4.20 -0.67
N LEU A 242 3.87 3.27 -1.47
CA LEU A 242 2.78 2.37 -1.07
C LEU A 242 3.20 1.54 0.14
N PHE A 243 4.38 0.94 0.10
CA PHE A 243 4.90 0.11 1.20
C PHE A 243 5.08 0.91 2.50
N GLN A 244 5.66 2.11 2.43
CA GLN A 244 5.81 2.99 3.59
C GLN A 244 4.46 3.40 4.19
N THR A 245 3.49 3.75 3.34
CA THR A 245 2.14 4.12 3.77
C THR A 245 1.43 2.94 4.43
N ALA A 246 1.53 1.75 3.84
CA ALA A 246 1.01 0.51 4.42
C ALA A 246 1.67 0.16 5.75
N ASN A 247 2.98 0.37 5.88
CA ASN A 247 3.71 0.14 7.11
C ASN A 247 3.24 1.09 8.24
N ARG A 248 3.00 2.37 7.91
CA ARG A 248 2.40 3.34 8.84
C ARG A 248 0.99 2.92 9.26
N CYS A 249 0.17 2.46 8.31
CA CYS A 249 -1.18 1.94 8.60
C CYS A 249 -1.14 0.74 9.55
N ALA A 250 -0.28 -0.24 9.25
CA ALA A 250 -0.08 -1.43 10.08
C ALA A 250 0.41 -1.08 11.50
N TRP A 251 1.27 -0.06 11.62
CA TRP A 251 1.72 0.45 12.91
C TRP A 251 0.59 1.07 13.71
N LEU A 252 -0.26 1.89 13.09
CA LEU A 252 -1.41 2.52 13.75
C LEU A 252 -2.43 1.48 14.21
N LEU A 253 -2.74 0.49 13.36
CA LEU A 253 -3.73 -0.54 13.63
C LEU A 253 -3.31 -1.55 14.71
N LYS A 254 -2.07 -2.03 14.66
CA LYS A 254 -1.63 -3.20 15.43
C LYS A 254 -0.23 -3.07 16.03
N LYS A 255 0.39 -1.89 15.96
CA LYS A 255 1.78 -1.67 16.38
C LYS A 255 2.69 -2.76 15.79
N MET A 256 2.55 -2.97 14.48
CA MET A 256 3.28 -3.95 13.68
C MET A 256 3.90 -3.30 12.45
N LYS A 257 4.86 -3.97 11.84
CA LYS A 257 5.37 -3.62 10.51
C LYS A 257 4.70 -4.49 9.44
N ALA A 258 4.53 -3.92 8.26
CA ALA A 258 4.17 -4.72 7.08
C ALA A 258 5.39 -5.54 6.65
N ASP A 259 5.21 -6.84 6.44
CA ASP A 259 6.26 -7.73 5.95
C ASP A 259 6.14 -7.90 4.42
N ARG A 260 4.91 -8.02 3.93
CA ARG A 260 4.60 -8.24 2.51
C ARG A 260 3.31 -7.54 2.11
N ILE A 261 3.27 -7.05 0.89
CA ILE A 261 2.07 -6.54 0.24
C ILE A 261 1.87 -7.31 -1.06
N LEU A 262 0.62 -7.69 -1.33
CA LEU A 262 0.18 -8.28 -2.58
C LEU A 262 -0.92 -7.41 -3.17
N LEU A 263 -0.66 -6.85 -4.35
CA LEU A 263 -1.66 -6.23 -5.20
C LEU A 263 -2.18 -7.31 -6.15
N ASP A 264 -3.46 -7.66 -6.02
CA ASP A 264 -4.10 -8.60 -6.92
C ASP A 264 -4.72 -7.83 -8.10
N CYS A 265 -4.20 -8.04 -9.30
CA CYS A 265 -4.68 -7.40 -10.51
C CYS A 265 -5.51 -8.39 -11.36
N GLN A 266 -6.12 -7.94 -12.46
CA GLN A 266 -6.89 -8.84 -13.31
C GLN A 266 -6.00 -9.91 -13.95
N ASN A 267 -4.87 -9.49 -14.52
CA ASN A 267 -3.97 -10.34 -15.32
C ASN A 267 -2.62 -10.61 -14.68
N SER A 268 -2.28 -9.91 -13.59
CA SER A 268 -1.00 -10.03 -12.89
C SER A 268 -1.16 -9.99 -11.37
N PHE A 269 -0.09 -10.31 -10.67
CA PHE A 269 0.10 -10.07 -9.25
C PHE A 269 1.34 -9.22 -9.08
N GLN A 270 1.27 -8.15 -8.28
CA GLN A 270 2.46 -7.46 -7.82
C GLN A 270 2.71 -7.78 -6.34
N PHE A 271 3.91 -8.24 -6.03
CA PHE A 271 4.38 -8.49 -4.68
C PHE A 271 5.38 -7.41 -4.28
N ILE A 272 5.27 -6.91 -3.06
CA ILE A 272 6.21 -5.97 -2.46
C ILE A 272 6.60 -6.52 -1.08
N ASP A 273 7.84 -6.97 -0.94
CA ASP A 273 8.40 -7.51 0.28
C ASP A 273 9.29 -6.47 0.97
N GLY A 274 9.10 -6.28 2.27
CA GLY A 274 9.91 -5.40 3.09
C GLY A 274 11.26 -6.03 3.43
N LEU A 275 12.35 -5.31 3.16
CA LEU A 275 13.73 -5.71 3.41
C LEU A 275 14.43 -4.65 4.28
N GLY A 276 13.86 -4.38 5.46
CA GLY A 276 14.32 -3.32 6.35
C GLY A 276 14.02 -1.92 5.80
N LYS A 277 15.05 -1.21 5.32
CA LYS A 277 14.92 0.11 4.68
C LYS A 277 14.74 0.04 3.16
N ALA A 278 14.88 -1.14 2.58
CA ALA A 278 14.65 -1.42 1.17
C ALA A 278 13.35 -2.22 0.98
N ILE A 279 12.88 -2.27 -0.25
CA ILE A 279 11.82 -3.19 -0.68
C ILE A 279 12.31 -4.04 -1.84
N PHE A 280 11.79 -5.25 -1.93
CA PHE A 280 11.86 -6.07 -3.14
C PHE A 280 10.47 -6.11 -3.76
N SER A 281 10.35 -5.68 -5.02
CA SER A 281 9.07 -5.65 -5.73
C SER A 281 9.17 -6.45 -7.03
N THR A 282 8.11 -7.20 -7.32
CA THR A 282 8.03 -8.01 -8.53
C THR A 282 6.60 -8.08 -9.04
N GLU A 283 6.43 -8.03 -10.36
CA GLU A 283 5.16 -8.27 -11.02
C GLU A 283 5.22 -9.54 -11.85
N ILE A 284 4.20 -10.38 -11.70
CA ILE A 284 4.12 -11.72 -12.29
C ILE A 284 2.75 -11.89 -12.94
N GLY A 285 2.70 -12.32 -14.19
CA GLY A 285 1.46 -12.65 -14.90
C GLY A 285 0.75 -13.89 -14.34
N LYS A 286 -0.57 -13.99 -14.56
CA LYS A 286 -1.41 -15.10 -14.04
C LYS A 286 -1.52 -16.31 -14.97
N LEU A 287 -0.88 -16.29 -16.13
CA LEU A 287 -1.17 -17.24 -17.21
C LEU A 287 -0.68 -18.67 -16.91
N ARG A 288 0.50 -18.84 -16.31
CA ARG A 288 1.20 -20.13 -16.21
C ARG A 288 1.44 -20.62 -14.79
N GLN A 289 1.26 -19.79 -13.75
CA GLN A 289 1.54 -20.19 -12.37
C GLN A 289 0.40 -19.84 -11.39
N LYS A 290 0.08 -20.81 -10.53
CA LYS A 290 -0.88 -20.61 -9.44
C LYS A 290 -0.25 -19.75 -8.34
N LEU A 291 -1.04 -18.82 -7.78
CA LEU A 291 -0.64 -17.90 -6.70
C LEU A 291 0.04 -18.62 -5.52
N GLY A 292 -0.46 -19.80 -5.13
CA GLY A 292 0.09 -20.57 -4.02
C GLY A 292 1.56 -20.98 -4.22
N LEU A 293 1.95 -21.35 -5.45
CA LEU A 293 3.33 -21.72 -5.77
C LEU A 293 4.25 -20.50 -5.72
N ILE A 294 3.81 -19.37 -6.27
CA ILE A 294 4.55 -18.10 -6.23
C ILE A 294 4.80 -17.69 -4.77
N ARG A 295 3.78 -17.79 -3.91
CA ARG A 295 3.88 -17.48 -2.47
C ARG A 295 4.81 -18.41 -1.69
N LEU A 296 5.06 -19.63 -2.18
CA LEU A 296 6.02 -20.56 -1.60
C LEU A 296 7.46 -20.23 -2.00
N ILE A 297 7.67 -19.82 -3.26
CA ILE A 297 8.99 -19.60 -3.84
C ILE A 297 9.56 -18.22 -3.47
N LEU A 298 8.77 -17.15 -3.62
CA LEU A 298 9.24 -15.77 -3.39
C LEU A 298 9.92 -15.54 -2.03
N PRO A 299 9.39 -16.04 -0.89
CA PRO A 299 10.06 -15.86 0.41
C PRO A 299 11.52 -16.31 0.46
N GLN A 300 11.90 -17.34 -0.30
CA GLN A 300 13.28 -17.85 -0.32
C GLN A 300 14.21 -16.83 -0.95
N PHE A 301 13.78 -16.23 -2.07
CA PHE A 301 14.52 -15.16 -2.73
C PHE A 301 14.56 -13.90 -1.88
N SER A 302 13.44 -13.49 -1.29
CA SER A 302 13.37 -12.30 -0.43
C SER A 302 14.31 -12.41 0.77
N LYS A 303 14.43 -13.58 1.40
CA LYS A 303 15.42 -13.81 2.48
C LYS A 303 16.86 -13.65 2.01
N LYS A 304 17.19 -14.15 0.80
CA LYS A 304 18.54 -14.00 0.24
C LYS A 304 18.85 -12.56 -0.15
N ILE A 305 17.86 -11.82 -0.62
CA ILE A 305 18.03 -10.38 -0.90
C ILE A 305 18.19 -9.61 0.42
N ASP A 306 17.38 -9.92 1.45
CA ASP A 306 17.46 -9.31 2.78
C ASP A 306 18.86 -9.44 3.39
N SER A 307 19.49 -10.62 3.29
CA SER A 307 20.85 -10.82 3.80
C SER A 307 21.88 -9.95 3.07
N LEU A 308 21.77 -9.82 1.74
CA LEU A 308 22.67 -8.99 0.93
C LEU A 308 22.47 -7.49 1.20
N VAL A 309 21.23 -7.06 1.43
CA VAL A 309 20.92 -5.67 1.80
C VAL A 309 21.45 -5.33 3.20
N LYS A 310 21.38 -6.28 4.14
CA LYS A 310 21.97 -6.12 5.49
C LYS A 310 23.48 -6.01 5.42
N GLU A 311 24.14 -6.89 4.68
CA GLU A 311 25.58 -6.82 4.44
C GLU A 311 26.00 -5.46 3.84
N ALA A 312 25.26 -4.97 2.83
CA ALA A 312 25.50 -3.65 2.26
C ALA A 312 25.28 -2.50 3.26
N SER A 313 24.41 -2.68 4.25
CA SER A 313 24.18 -1.69 5.31
C SER A 313 25.32 -1.67 6.34
N GLU A 314 25.98 -2.80 6.57
CA GLU A 314 27.09 -2.93 7.53
C GLU A 314 28.43 -2.42 6.95
N ILE A 315 28.60 -2.46 5.63
CA ILE A 315 29.77 -1.89 4.92
C ILE A 315 29.83 -0.35 5.04
N GLN A 316 28.77 0.30 5.54
CA GLN A 316 28.82 1.71 5.93
C GLN A 316 29.75 1.91 7.14
N ASP A 317 31.03 2.09 6.83
CA ASP A 317 31.95 2.82 7.68
C ASP A 317 31.25 4.10 8.15
N HIS A 318 31.09 4.25 9.47
CA HIS A 318 30.52 5.42 10.12
C HIS A 318 31.46 6.63 9.99
N ARG A 319 31.86 7.01 8.78
CA ARG A 319 32.47 8.29 8.54
C ARG A 319 31.34 9.31 8.59
N SER A 320 31.17 9.91 9.77
CA SER A 320 30.35 11.10 9.96
C SER A 320 30.65 12.06 8.82
N PHE A 321 29.61 12.47 8.10
CA PHE A 321 29.72 13.37 6.96
C PHE A 321 30.36 14.70 7.42
N ASP A 322 31.66 14.86 7.25
CA ASP A 322 32.40 16.04 7.67
C ASP A 322 32.45 17.05 6.51
N ILE A 323 31.51 18.00 6.55
CA ILE A 323 31.37 19.07 5.57
C ILE A 323 32.69 19.86 5.42
N LYS A 324 33.49 19.99 6.50
CA LYS A 324 34.78 20.71 6.44
C LYS A 324 35.80 19.97 5.59
N ARG A 325 35.81 18.63 5.65
CA ARG A 325 36.72 17.81 4.86
C ARG A 325 36.37 17.85 3.38
N MET A 326 35.09 17.82 3.03
CA MET A 326 34.65 17.88 1.63
C MET A 326 34.90 19.25 1.01
N LEU A 327 34.65 20.33 1.75
CA LEU A 327 34.99 21.70 1.32
C LEU A 327 36.51 21.89 1.22
N GLY A 328 37.29 21.32 2.15
CA GLY A 328 38.75 21.30 2.06
C GLY A 328 39.27 20.59 0.80
N GLU A 329 38.67 19.47 0.43
CA GLU A 329 39.03 18.72 -0.80
C GLU A 329 38.59 19.45 -2.09
N LEU A 330 37.52 20.25 -2.04
CA LEU A 330 37.06 21.09 -3.16
C LEU A 330 37.89 22.38 -3.35
N VAL A 331 38.45 22.93 -2.27
CA VAL A 331 39.25 24.17 -2.30
C VAL A 331 40.70 23.90 -2.71
N ILE A 332 41.17 22.64 -2.69
CA ILE A 332 42.54 22.25 -3.08
C ILE A 332 42.63 21.84 -4.58
N LYS A 333 41.74 22.35 -5.45
CA LYS A 333 41.92 22.24 -6.91
C LYS A 333 42.18 23.59 -7.57
#